data_AF-A0A561B8J6-F1
#
_entry.id   AF-A0A561B8J6-F1
#
_cell.length_a   1.000
_cell.length_b   1.000
_cell.length_c   1.000
_cell.angle_alpha   90.00
_cell.angle_beta   90.00
_cell.angle_gamma   90.00
#
_symmetry.space_group_name_H-M   'P 1'
#
loop_
_entity.id
_entity.type
_entity.pdbx_description
1 polymer ?
#
loop_
_entity_poly.entity_id
_entity_poly.type
_entity_poly.pdbx_seq_one_letter_code
_entity_poly.pdbx_strand_id
1 'polypeptide(L)'
;MTGRPSPTDGVTRFIADLDEEGHNPSRYAETVRYTVTCVAGRYAGQEVETGVSISELQGWPSVPPHWIHLRDEVNFPQTNTDSQDCEPGWRRHSRDTGPWTMNRKPILTWISHVRGMLGQAV
;
A
#
# COMPACT_ATOMS: atom_id res chain seq x y z
N MET A 1 4.78 -9.17 33.79
CA MET A 1 3.49 -9.61 33.19
C MET A 1 3.23 -8.74 31.97
N THR A 2 3.34 -9.36 30.78
CA THR A 2 2.71 -9.03 29.48
C THR A 2 2.60 -7.56 29.06
N GLY A 3 3.59 -7.05 28.33
CA GLY A 3 3.34 -6.00 27.34
C GLY A 3 2.79 -6.66 26.08
N ARG A 4 1.49 -6.50 25.77
CA ARG A 4 1.03 -6.74 24.40
C ARG A 4 1.81 -5.80 23.48
N PRO A 5 2.34 -6.25 22.33
CA PRO A 5 2.85 -5.31 21.34
C PRO A 5 1.75 -4.30 21.05
N SER A 6 2.09 -3.03 21.18
CA SER A 6 1.18 -1.94 20.91
C SER A 6 0.66 -2.05 19.47
N PRO A 7 -0.56 -1.57 19.16
CA PRO A 7 -1.05 -1.42 17.77
C PRO A 7 -0.15 -0.58 16.84
N THR A 8 0.99 -0.13 17.34
CA THR A 8 2.00 0.68 16.67
C THR A 8 3.07 -0.18 15.98
N ASP A 9 3.16 -1.48 16.26
CA ASP A 9 4.30 -2.29 15.81
C ASP A 9 4.28 -2.56 14.31
N GLY A 10 3.14 -3.00 13.76
CA GLY A 10 3.02 -3.28 12.32
C GLY A 10 3.11 -2.02 11.45
N VAL A 11 2.51 -0.90 11.90
CA VAL A 11 2.57 0.40 11.20
C VAL A 11 4.00 0.94 11.18
N THR A 12 4.69 0.92 12.32
CA THR A 12 6.08 1.39 12.41
C THR A 12 6.99 0.51 11.57
N ARG A 13 6.77 -0.80 11.60
CA ARG A 13 7.51 -1.75 10.78
C ARG A 13 7.30 -1.52 9.29
N PHE A 14 6.06 -1.31 8.85
CA PHE A 14 5.74 -1.03 7.46
C PHE A 14 6.41 0.25 6.95
N ILE A 15 6.40 1.32 7.75
CA ILE A 15 7.11 2.56 7.44
C ILE A 15 8.61 2.32 7.35
N ALA A 16 9.21 1.63 8.32
CA ALA A 16 10.63 1.32 8.28
C ALA A 16 11.01 0.49 7.03
N ASP A 17 10.23 -0.55 6.71
CA ASP A 17 10.46 -1.37 5.53
C ASP A 17 10.32 -0.56 4.22
N LEU A 18 9.40 0.42 4.15
CA LEU A 18 9.26 1.32 3.00
C LEU A 18 10.44 2.28 2.87
N ASP A 19 10.89 2.85 3.98
CA ASP A 19 11.99 3.81 4.03
C ASP A 19 13.32 3.14 3.65
N GLU A 20 13.58 1.94 4.15
CA GLU A 20 14.74 1.11 3.79
C GLU A 20 14.83 0.84 2.27
N GLU A 21 13.70 0.79 1.57
CA GLU A 21 13.62 0.56 0.13
C GLU A 21 13.39 1.86 -0.68
N GLY A 22 13.46 3.03 -0.03
CA GLY A 22 13.45 4.34 -0.69
C GLY A 22 12.08 4.83 -1.17
N HIS A 23 10.98 4.35 -0.57
CA HIS A 23 9.61 4.72 -0.95
C HIS A 23 9.06 5.99 -0.27
N ASN A 24 9.91 6.71 0.48
CA ASN A 24 9.60 7.98 1.14
C ASN A 24 8.27 7.97 1.93
N PRO A 25 8.10 7.02 2.88
CA PRO A 25 6.85 6.89 3.60
C PRO A 25 6.60 8.08 4.53
N SER A 26 5.34 8.49 4.64
CA SER A 26 4.89 9.48 5.62
C SER A 26 3.55 9.07 6.22
N ARG A 27 3.35 9.40 7.49
CA ARG A 27 2.02 9.29 8.10
C ARG A 27 1.23 10.56 7.78
N TYR A 28 0.02 10.37 7.26
CA TYR A 28 -0.93 11.44 7.05
C TYR A 28 -2.29 10.99 7.60
N ALA A 29 -2.74 11.64 8.69
CA ALA A 29 -3.91 11.21 9.45
C ALA A 29 -3.87 9.69 9.74
N GLU A 30 -4.90 8.95 9.35
CA GLU A 30 -5.03 7.50 9.54
C GLU A 30 -4.48 6.67 8.36
N THR A 31 -3.65 7.26 7.51
CA THR A 31 -3.05 6.61 6.33
C THR A 31 -1.52 6.70 6.37
N VAL A 32 -0.83 5.61 5.99
CA VAL A 32 0.59 5.66 5.59
C VAL A 32 0.64 5.88 4.10
N ARG A 33 1.21 7.02 3.68
CA ARG A 33 1.43 7.36 2.28
C ARG A 33 2.86 7.11 1.86
N TYR A 34 3.06 6.73 0.61
CA TYR A 34 4.38 6.46 0.03
C TYR A 34 4.29 6.55 -1.50
N THR A 35 5.44 6.73 -2.16
CA THR A 35 5.48 6.82 -3.62
C THR A 35 5.93 5.50 -4.26
N VAL A 36 5.32 5.18 -5.38
CA VAL A 36 5.69 4.03 -6.19
C VAL A 36 5.98 4.49 -7.61
N THR A 37 7.21 4.25 -8.08
CA THR A 37 7.54 4.42 -9.49
C THR A 37 6.89 3.31 -10.31
N CYS A 38 6.04 3.71 -11.25
CA CYS A 38 5.37 2.83 -12.19
C CYS A 38 6.33 2.32 -13.24
N VAL A 39 6.34 1.00 -13.46
CA VAL A 39 7.23 0.35 -14.45
C VAL A 39 6.55 0.06 -15.79
N ALA A 40 5.22 0.19 -15.86
CA ALA A 40 4.41 -0.09 -17.04
C ALA A 40 3.07 0.68 -16.97
N GLY A 41 2.29 0.61 -18.05
CA GLY A 41 0.94 1.18 -18.13
C GLY A 41 0.94 2.71 -18.35
N ARG A 42 -0.22 3.34 -18.13
CA ARG A 42 -0.45 4.77 -18.35
C ARG A 42 0.56 5.68 -17.66
N TYR A 43 1.01 5.29 -16.47
CA TYR A 43 1.90 6.10 -15.63
C TYR A 43 3.36 5.64 -15.70
N ALA A 44 3.76 4.83 -16.67
CA ALA A 44 5.14 4.32 -16.76
C ALA A 44 6.20 5.44 -16.66
N GLY A 45 7.20 5.23 -15.78
CA GLY A 45 8.26 6.20 -15.49
C GLY A 45 7.87 7.31 -14.53
N GLN A 46 6.60 7.39 -14.10
CA GLN A 46 6.12 8.39 -13.14
C GLN A 46 6.05 7.80 -11.73
N GLU A 47 6.20 8.68 -10.74
CA GLU A 47 5.89 8.37 -9.36
C GLU A 47 4.41 8.60 -9.10
N VAL A 48 3.74 7.61 -8.53
CA VAL A 48 2.35 7.70 -8.09
C VAL A 48 2.32 7.70 -6.57
N GLU A 49 1.62 8.67 -5.99
CA GLU A 49 1.33 8.71 -4.55
C GLU A 49 0.32 7.60 -4.24
N THR A 50 0.65 6.78 -3.25
CA THR A 50 -0.14 5.63 -2.83
C THR A 50 -0.32 5.68 -1.32
N GLY A 51 -1.37 5.03 -0.80
CA GLY A 51 -1.60 4.97 0.63
C GLY A 51 -2.17 3.64 1.09
N VAL A 52 -2.02 3.38 2.38
CA VAL A 52 -2.63 2.24 3.09
C VAL A 52 -3.17 2.74 4.42
N SER A 53 -4.39 2.32 4.78
CA SER A 53 -4.97 2.63 6.09
C SER A 53 -4.14 2.03 7.23
N ILE A 54 -3.90 2.81 8.30
CA ILE A 54 -3.17 2.39 9.50
C ILE A 54 -3.82 1.17 10.18
N SER A 55 -5.15 1.08 10.10
CA SER A 55 -5.94 -0.05 10.62
C SER A 55 -5.62 -1.38 9.94
N GLU A 56 -5.18 -1.38 8.68
CA GLU A 56 -4.81 -2.60 7.96
C GLU A 56 -3.40 -3.11 8.30
N LEU A 57 -2.55 -2.23 8.83
CA LEU A 57 -1.13 -2.52 9.05
C LEU A 57 -0.85 -3.28 10.34
N GLN A 58 -1.87 -3.57 11.15
CA GLN A 58 -1.69 -4.30 12.41
C GLN A 58 -1.10 -5.71 12.23
N GLY A 59 -1.43 -6.36 11.10
CA GLY A 59 -0.93 -7.69 10.77
C GLY A 59 0.41 -7.71 10.03
N TRP A 60 0.97 -6.54 9.68
CA TRP A 60 2.20 -6.46 8.91
C TRP A 60 3.41 -6.99 9.72
N PRO A 61 4.29 -7.83 9.13
CA PRO A 61 4.33 -8.27 7.72
C PRO A 61 3.66 -9.62 7.44
N SER A 62 3.09 -10.28 8.45
CA SER A 62 2.49 -11.62 8.28
C SER A 62 1.21 -11.59 7.45
N VAL A 63 0.48 -10.47 7.46
CA VAL A 63 -0.73 -10.22 6.67
C VAL A 63 -0.51 -8.93 5.87
N PRO A 64 -0.63 -8.95 4.53
CA PRO A 64 -0.53 -7.74 3.74
C PRO A 64 -1.80 -6.87 3.89
N PRO A 65 -1.71 -5.56 3.63
CA PRO A 65 -2.89 -4.73 3.48
C PRO A 65 -3.82 -5.26 2.38
N HIS A 66 -5.12 -5.00 2.52
CA HIS A 66 -6.11 -5.43 1.53
C HIS A 66 -6.42 -4.34 0.51
N TRP A 67 -6.30 -3.08 0.92
CA TRP A 67 -6.71 -1.92 0.14
C TRP A 67 -5.52 -1.00 -0.15
N ILE A 68 -5.44 -0.53 -1.40
CA ILE A 68 -4.47 0.50 -1.83
C ILE A 68 -5.25 1.78 -2.10
N HIS A 69 -4.91 2.86 -1.41
CA HIS A 69 -5.47 4.17 -1.63
C HIS A 69 -4.73 4.83 -2.79
N LEU A 70 -5.48 5.35 -3.76
CA LEU A 70 -4.99 6.09 -4.91
C LEU A 70 -5.86 7.33 -5.13
N ARG A 71 -5.33 8.32 -5.86
CA ARG A 71 -6.13 9.49 -6.29
C ARG A 71 -7.28 9.03 -7.18
N ASP A 72 -8.43 9.69 -7.10
CA ASP A 72 -9.65 9.38 -7.88
C ASP A 72 -9.43 9.32 -9.41
N GLU A 73 -8.38 9.98 -9.89
CA GLU A 73 -7.97 10.01 -11.29
C GLU A 73 -7.33 8.70 -11.76
N VAL A 74 -6.79 7.89 -10.83
CA VAL A 74 -6.19 6.58 -11.13
C VAL A 74 -7.29 5.54 -11.23
N ASN A 75 -7.65 5.20 -12.47
CA ASN A 75 -8.77 4.31 -12.76
C ASN A 75 -8.29 2.96 -13.32
N PHE A 76 -9.05 1.91 -13.05
CA PHE A 76 -8.77 0.56 -13.54
C PHE A 76 -10.02 -0.03 -14.18
N PRO A 77 -9.89 -0.82 -15.27
CA PRO A 77 -11.04 -1.47 -15.88
C PRO A 77 -11.75 -2.47 -14.96
N GLN A 78 -11.00 -3.13 -14.06
CA GLN A 78 -11.51 -4.18 -13.16
C GLN A 78 -10.78 -4.14 -11.81
N THR A 79 -11.43 -3.55 -10.81
CA THR A 79 -11.01 -3.60 -9.40
C THR A 79 -12.21 -3.29 -8.52
N ASN A 80 -12.24 -3.84 -7.30
CA ASN A 80 -13.20 -3.40 -6.31
C ASN A 80 -12.78 -2.02 -5.83
N THR A 81 -13.75 -1.11 -5.65
CA THR A 81 -13.46 0.22 -5.15
C THR A 81 -14.52 0.75 -4.20
N ASP A 82 -14.08 1.50 -3.20
CA ASP A 82 -14.94 2.36 -2.40
C ASP A 82 -14.12 3.58 -1.89
N SER A 83 -14.74 4.45 -1.10
CA SER A 83 -14.11 5.64 -0.51
C SER A 83 -14.04 5.61 1.02
N GLN A 84 -14.23 4.45 1.65
CA GLN A 84 -14.18 4.32 3.10
C GLN A 84 -12.74 4.45 3.58
N ASP A 85 -12.56 5.16 4.71
CA ASP A 85 -11.25 5.46 5.31
C ASP A 85 -10.30 6.23 4.37
N CYS A 86 -10.82 6.76 3.26
CA CYS A 86 -10.11 7.58 2.30
C CYS A 86 -10.36 9.06 2.57
N GLU A 87 -9.35 9.87 2.28
CA GLU A 87 -9.50 11.32 2.24
C GLU A 87 -10.27 11.79 1.00
N PRO A 88 -10.79 13.03 1.01
CA PRO A 88 -11.37 13.63 -0.19
C PRO A 88 -10.39 13.59 -1.38
N GLY A 89 -10.87 13.14 -2.54
CA GLY A 89 -10.07 12.98 -3.76
C GLY A 89 -9.28 11.67 -3.84
N TRP A 90 -9.52 10.75 -2.90
CA TRP A 90 -8.94 9.41 -2.89
C TRP A 90 -10.00 8.33 -2.94
N ARG A 91 -9.62 7.21 -3.54
CA ARG A 91 -10.38 5.97 -3.57
C ARG A 91 -9.47 4.82 -3.19
N ARG A 92 -10.02 3.81 -2.53
CA ARG A 92 -9.29 2.58 -2.27
C ARG A 92 -9.66 1.50 -3.27
N HIS A 93 -8.65 0.75 -3.68
CA HIS A 93 -8.73 -0.31 -4.68
C HIS A 93 -8.26 -1.62 -4.06
N SER A 94 -9.02 -2.69 -4.29
CA SER A 94 -8.66 -4.02 -3.83
C SER A 94 -8.52 -4.97 -5.01
N ARG A 95 -7.47 -5.77 -4.93
CA ARG A 95 -7.23 -6.91 -5.80
C ARG A 95 -6.46 -7.98 -5.05
N ASP A 96 -6.62 -9.21 -5.49
CA ASP A 96 -5.87 -10.34 -4.96
C ASP A 96 -4.35 -10.09 -5.09
N THR A 97 -3.65 -10.19 -3.96
CA THR A 97 -2.18 -10.15 -3.88
C THR A 97 -1.54 -11.44 -4.39
N GLY A 98 -2.35 -12.47 -4.65
CA GLY A 98 -1.88 -13.83 -4.85
C GLY A 98 -1.29 -14.40 -3.57
N PRO A 99 -0.50 -15.49 -3.67
CA PRO A 99 0.12 -16.13 -2.51
C PRO A 99 1.06 -15.18 -1.77
N TRP A 100 0.73 -14.87 -0.52
CA TRP A 100 1.59 -14.10 0.37
C TRP A 100 2.61 -15.03 1.05
N THR A 101 3.89 -14.87 0.73
CA THR A 101 4.97 -15.68 1.33
C THR A 101 6.09 -14.78 1.83
N MET A 102 6.72 -15.18 2.93
CA MET A 102 7.83 -14.44 3.55
C MET A 102 9.22 -14.92 3.09
N ASN A 103 9.28 -15.60 1.93
CA ASN A 103 10.54 -16.11 1.35
C ASN A 103 11.40 -15.00 0.72
N ARG A 104 10.84 -13.79 0.60
CA ARG A 104 11.51 -12.54 0.20
C ARG A 104 11.13 -11.46 1.20
N LYS A 105 11.84 -10.32 1.20
CA LYS A 105 11.44 -9.14 1.97
C LYS A 105 9.96 -8.82 1.67
N PRO A 106 9.05 -8.88 2.66
CA PRO A 106 7.61 -8.71 2.42
C PRO A 106 7.28 -7.39 1.71
N ILE A 107 8.02 -6.33 2.02
CA ILE A 107 7.83 -5.03 1.37
C ILE A 107 8.12 -5.05 -0.13
N LEU A 108 9.10 -5.82 -0.61
CA LEU A 108 9.38 -5.94 -2.04
C LEU A 108 8.25 -6.68 -2.77
N THR A 109 7.63 -7.67 -2.09
CA THR A 109 6.43 -8.35 -2.61
C THR A 109 5.25 -7.39 -2.68
N TRP A 110 5.03 -6.60 -1.63
CA TRP A 110 3.99 -5.57 -1.60
C TRP A 110 4.16 -4.52 -2.71
N ILE A 111 5.36 -3.95 -2.85
CA ILE A 111 5.64 -2.95 -3.89
C ILE A 111 5.49 -3.53 -5.29
N SER A 112 5.89 -4.79 -5.48
CA SER A 112 5.68 -5.49 -6.76
C SER A 112 4.20 -5.67 -7.07
N HIS A 113 3.37 -5.99 -6.06
CA HIS A 113 1.92 -6.04 -6.20
C HIS A 113 1.33 -4.68 -6.58
N VAL A 114 1.69 -3.61 -5.86
CA VAL A 114 1.22 -2.24 -6.15
C VAL A 114 1.62 -1.80 -7.57
N ARG A 115 2.86 -2.05 -7.99
CA ARG A 115 3.33 -1.80 -9.37
C ARG A 115 2.54 -2.60 -10.40
N GLY A 116 2.25 -3.86 -10.12
CA GLY A 116 1.44 -4.72 -10.99
C GLY A 116 0.00 -4.23 -11.14
N MET A 117 -0.58 -3.67 -10.08
CA MET A 117 -1.88 -2.98 -10.16
C MET A 117 -1.78 -1.71 -11.00
N LEU A 118 -0.86 -0.79 -10.66
CA LEU A 118 -0.67 0.48 -11.36
C LEU A 118 -0.38 0.31 -12.86
N GLY A 119 0.30 -0.78 -13.25
CA GLY A 119 0.54 -1.13 -14.65
C GLY A 119 -0.74 -1.41 -15.47
N GLN A 120 -1.90 -1.56 -14.81
CA GLN A 120 -3.20 -1.79 -15.44
C GLN A 120 -4.13 -0.57 -15.38
N ALA A 121 -3.63 0.57 -14.89
CA ALA A 121 -4.40 1.81 -14.87
C ALA A 121 -4.65 2.34 -16.29
N VAL A 122 -5.79 3.00 -16.51
CA VAL A 122 -6.27 3.52 -17.81
C VAL A 122 -6.54 5.01 -17.80
#